data_AF-A0A959C8V8-F1
#
_entry.id   AF-A0A959C8V8-F1
#
_cell.length_a   1.000
_cell.length_b   1.000
_cell.length_c   1.000
_cell.angle_alpha   90.00
_cell.angle_beta   90.00
_cell.angle_gamma   90.00
#
_symmetry.space_group_name_H-M   'P 1'
#
loop_
_entity.id
_entity.type
_entity.pdbx_description
1 polymer ?
#
loop_
_entity_poly.entity_id
_entity_poly.type
_entity_poly.pdbx_seq_one_letter_code
_entity_poly.pdbx_strand_id
1 'polypeptide(L)'
;YPDMKIELSSHTDSRGNDQYNEELSQKRAESARSWIVAKGVSPDRIVAKGYGEKQLLNECANGVECTEEQHQVNRRTEFKIISGPTSIVIEKVEKRESGNKGQPPGGKQSVRPDFFLKN
;
A
#
# COMPACT_ATOMS: atom_id res chain seq x y z
N TYR A 1 -12.28 -6.38 -15.73
CA TYR A 1 -13.32 -6.34 -14.67
C TYR A 1 -14.00 -4.98 -14.63
N PRO A 2 -15.10 -4.77 -15.38
CA PRO A 2 -15.79 -3.47 -15.46
C PRO A 2 -16.53 -3.08 -14.17
N ASP A 3 -17.09 -4.05 -13.44
CA ASP A 3 -17.93 -3.80 -12.26
C ASP A 3 -17.15 -3.84 -10.93
N MET A 4 -15.83 -4.05 -10.98
CA MET A 4 -15.00 -4.10 -9.79
C MET A 4 -14.89 -2.73 -9.14
N LYS A 5 -15.24 -2.64 -7.85
CA LYS A 5 -15.02 -1.46 -7.02
C LYS A 5 -14.02 -1.77 -5.93
N ILE A 6 -13.22 -0.76 -5.62
CA ILE A 6 -12.08 -0.88 -4.72
C ILE A 6 -12.19 0.19 -3.63
N GLU A 7 -11.69 -0.14 -2.44
CA GLU A 7 -11.34 0.83 -1.40
C GLU A 7 -9.82 0.97 -1.38
N LEU A 8 -9.34 2.21 -1.47
CA LEU A 8 -7.97 2.60 -1.17
C LEU A 8 -7.95 3.18 0.25
N SER A 9 -7.28 2.47 1.14
CA SER A 9 -7.27 2.77 2.57
C SER A 9 -5.86 3.18 2.97
N SER A 10 -5.68 4.43 3.41
CA SER A 10 -4.38 4.91 3.87
C SER A 10 -4.38 5.06 5.39
N HIS A 11 -3.21 4.83 5.97
CA HIS A 11 -2.99 4.81 7.41
C HIS A 11 -1.73 5.59 7.79
N THR A 12 -1.63 5.97 9.05
CA THR A 12 -0.43 6.57 9.65
C THR A 12 0.12 5.67 10.75
N ASP A 13 1.34 5.97 11.19
CA ASP A 13 1.76 5.54 12.52
C ASP A 13 1.13 6.45 13.59
N SER A 14 1.38 6.12 14.86
CA SER A 14 0.86 6.81 16.05
C SER A 14 1.52 8.16 16.34
N ARG A 15 2.53 8.58 15.57
CA ARG A 15 3.25 9.80 15.90
C ARG A 15 2.50 10.99 15.31
N GLY A 16 2.11 11.91 16.17
CA GLY A 16 1.40 13.13 15.79
C GLY A 16 0.07 13.27 16.51
N ASN A 17 -0.70 14.26 16.10
CA ASN A 17 -2.07 14.45 16.58
C ASN A 17 -3.04 13.60 15.72
N ASP A 18 -3.99 12.93 16.36
CA ASP A 18 -5.05 12.13 15.75
C ASP A 18 -5.71 12.85 14.56
N GLN A 19 -6.13 14.11 14.74
CA GLN A 19 -6.78 14.88 13.67
C GLN A 19 -5.84 15.09 12.47
N TYR A 20 -4.57 15.40 12.74
CA TYR A 20 -3.59 15.55 11.68
C TYR A 20 -3.36 14.22 10.95
N ASN A 21 -3.30 13.12 11.68
CA ASN A 21 -3.12 11.78 11.14
C ASN A 21 -4.31 11.35 10.28
N GLU A 22 -5.54 11.66 10.70
CA GLU A 22 -6.75 11.49 9.89
C GLU A 22 -6.66 12.27 8.58
N GLU A 23 -6.38 13.57 8.61
CA GLU A 23 -6.26 14.39 7.41
C GLU A 23 -5.12 13.94 6.49
N LEU A 24 -3.96 13.60 7.05
CA LEU A 24 -2.79 13.14 6.31
C LEU A 24 -3.10 11.84 5.57
N SER A 25 -3.72 10.89 6.26
CA SER A 25 -4.13 9.62 5.66
C SER A 25 -5.17 9.84 4.56
N GLN A 26 -6.14 10.73 4.75
CA GLN A 26 -7.16 11.02 3.74
C GLN A 26 -6.53 11.62 2.47
N LYS A 27 -5.64 12.59 2.63
CA LYS A 27 -4.89 13.20 1.51
C LYS A 27 -4.08 12.16 0.73
N ARG A 28 -3.45 11.20 1.43
CA ARG A 28 -2.71 10.09 0.78
C ARG A 28 -3.63 9.18 -0.03
N ALA A 29 -4.77 8.78 0.53
CA ALA A 29 -5.75 7.95 -0.16
C ALA A 29 -6.32 8.65 -1.41
N GLU A 30 -6.59 9.95 -1.31
CA GLU A 30 -7.06 10.77 -2.42
C GLU A 30 -6.02 10.95 -3.51
N SER A 31 -4.74 11.13 -3.15
CA SER A 31 -3.64 11.18 -4.10
C SER A 31 -3.51 9.87 -4.87
N ALA A 32 -3.60 8.73 -4.18
CA ALA A 32 -3.57 7.42 -4.83
C ALA A 32 -4.77 7.23 -5.77
N ARG A 33 -5.98 7.57 -5.32
CA ARG A 33 -7.19 7.56 -6.15
C ARG A 33 -7.01 8.42 -7.40
N SER A 34 -6.52 9.65 -7.25
CA SER A 34 -6.32 10.59 -8.34
C SER A 34 -5.35 10.04 -9.39
N TRP A 35 -4.27 9.40 -8.95
CA TRP A 35 -3.33 8.73 -9.84
C TRP A 35 -4.00 7.60 -10.64
N ILE A 36 -4.80 6.74 -10.00
CA ILE A 36 -5.49 5.63 -10.68
C ILE A 36 -6.54 6.16 -11.66
N VAL A 37 -7.28 7.21 -11.30
CA VAL A 37 -8.24 7.87 -12.19
C VAL A 37 -7.54 8.44 -13.42
N ALA A 38 -6.36 9.08 -13.24
CA ALA A 38 -5.55 9.56 -14.35
C ALA A 38 -5.03 8.44 -15.27
N LYS A 39 -5.06 7.19 -14.83
CA LYS A 39 -4.78 5.99 -15.65
C LYS A 39 -6.02 5.40 -16.33
N GLY A 40 -7.16 6.09 -16.26
CA GLY A 40 -8.37 5.75 -17.01
C GLY A 40 -9.38 4.88 -16.27
N VAL A 41 -9.21 4.65 -14.96
CA VAL A 41 -10.23 3.97 -14.15
C VAL A 41 -11.30 4.98 -13.73
N SER A 42 -12.57 4.62 -13.88
CA SER A 42 -13.68 5.50 -13.46
C SER A 42 -13.59 5.85 -11.96
N PRO A 43 -13.75 7.13 -11.58
CA PRO A 43 -13.72 7.57 -10.18
C PRO A 43 -14.77 6.89 -9.29
N ASP A 44 -15.92 6.51 -9.84
CA ASP A 44 -17.02 5.86 -9.09
C ASP A 44 -16.69 4.42 -8.67
N ARG A 45 -15.59 3.89 -9.18
CA ARG A 45 -15.08 2.55 -8.85
C ARG A 45 -14.06 2.57 -7.71
N ILE A 46 -13.70 3.75 -7.20
CA ILE A 46 -12.63 3.92 -6.22
C ILE A 46 -13.13 4.75 -5.05
N VAL A 47 -13.25 4.11 -3.90
CA VAL A 47 -13.49 4.76 -2.62
C VAL A 47 -12.14 5.04 -1.97
N ALA A 48 -11.86 6.29 -1.60
CA ALA A 48 -10.64 6.66 -0.87
C ALA A 48 -10.98 6.93 0.60
N LYS A 49 -10.26 6.30 1.53
CA LYS A 49 -10.46 6.50 2.97
C LYS A 49 -9.13 6.64 3.72
N GLY A 50 -9.03 7.70 4.49
CA GLY A 50 -8.01 7.88 5.53
C GLY A 50 -8.51 7.36 6.87
N TYR A 51 -7.77 6.44 7.47
CA TYR A 51 -8.08 5.92 8.81
C TYR A 51 -7.20 6.53 9.91
N GLY A 52 -6.24 7.38 9.55
CA GLY A 52 -5.19 7.85 10.45
C GLY A 52 -4.50 6.67 11.13
N GLU A 53 -4.37 6.78 12.44
CA GLU A 53 -3.78 5.75 13.31
C GLU A 53 -4.81 4.80 13.93
N LYS A 54 -6.09 4.86 13.55
CA LYS A 54 -7.17 4.06 14.17
C LYS A 54 -7.07 2.55 13.90
N GLN A 55 -6.22 2.14 12.97
CA GLN A 55 -6.02 0.75 12.56
C GLN A 55 -4.53 0.43 12.47
N LEU A 56 -3.86 0.40 13.62
CA LEU A 56 -2.46 -0.05 13.72
C LEU A 56 -2.38 -1.57 13.50
N LEU A 57 -1.28 -2.01 12.89
CA LEU A 57 -0.98 -3.43 12.65
C LEU A 57 -0.10 -4.04 13.76
N ASN A 58 0.33 -3.22 14.71
CA ASN A 58 1.16 -3.61 15.84
C ASN A 58 0.80 -2.79 17.09
N GLU A 59 1.54 -3.01 18.18
CA GLU A 59 1.31 -2.39 19.48
C GLU A 59 1.83 -0.95 19.60
N CYS A 60 2.34 -0.36 18.52
CA CYS A 60 2.93 0.99 18.52
C CYS A 60 1.87 2.09 18.57
N ALA A 61 1.05 2.09 19.63
CA ALA A 61 0.06 3.12 19.93
C ALA A 61 0.69 4.34 20.64
N ASN A 62 -0.13 5.35 20.91
CA ASN A 62 0.31 6.58 21.56
C ASN A 62 0.95 6.29 22.93
N GLY A 63 2.15 6.82 23.14
CA GLY A 63 2.93 6.61 24.37
C GLY A 63 3.69 5.28 24.45
N VAL A 64 3.64 4.44 23.41
CA VAL A 64 4.45 3.22 23.31
C VAL A 64 5.74 3.51 22.55
N GLU A 65 6.88 3.20 23.15
CA GLU A 65 8.18 3.28 22.49
C GLU A 65 8.33 2.15 21.45
N CYS A 66 8.60 2.53 20.21
CA CYS A 66 8.73 1.61 19.09
C CYS A 66 9.91 2.00 18.19
N THR A 67 10.44 1.01 17.47
CA THR A 67 11.48 1.27 16.45
C THR A 67 10.87 1.90 15.20
N GLU A 68 11.71 2.54 14.39
CA GLU A 68 11.28 3.15 13.14
C GLU A 68 10.68 2.11 12.18
N GLU A 69 11.21 0.88 12.18
CA GLU A 69 10.69 -0.23 11.38
C GLU A 69 9.27 -0.60 11.79
N GLN A 70 8.98 -0.63 13.10
CA GLN A 70 7.63 -0.91 13.59
C GLN A 70 6.65 0.21 13.21
N HIS A 71 7.06 1.48 13.29
CA HIS A 71 6.23 2.58 12.80
C HIS A 71 6.03 2.53 11.28
N GLN A 72 7.06 2.16 10.52
CA GLN A 72 6.99 2.06 9.05
C GLN A 72 5.94 1.04 8.59
N VAL A 73 5.73 -0.06 9.34
CA VAL A 73 4.66 -1.03 9.04
C VAL A 73 3.27 -0.38 9.04
N ASN A 74 3.02 0.57 9.95
CA ASN A 74 1.72 1.26 10.06
C ASN A 74 1.52 2.32 8.95
N ARG A 75 2.60 2.85 8.37
CA ARG A 75 2.56 3.82 7.26
C ARG A 75 2.35 3.15 5.91
N ARG A 76 1.16 2.55 5.73
CA ARG A 76 0.79 1.84 4.49
C ARG A 76 -0.44 2.43 3.81
N THR A 77 -0.62 2.03 2.55
CA THR A 77 -1.88 2.16 1.83
C THR A 77 -2.28 0.78 1.32
N GLU A 78 -3.50 0.38 1.62
CA GLU A 78 -4.07 -0.90 1.28
C GLU A 78 -5.07 -0.76 0.13
N PHE A 79 -5.25 -1.86 -0.60
CA PHE A 79 -6.24 -1.99 -1.66
C PHE A 79 -7.17 -3.14 -1.31
N LYS A 80 -8.48 -2.87 -1.27
CA LYS A 80 -9.49 -3.87 -0.97
C LYS A 80 -10.55 -3.90 -2.07
N ILE A 81 -10.86 -5.08 -2.58
CA ILE A 81 -12.01 -5.26 -3.48
C ILE A 81 -13.27 -5.26 -2.60
N ILE A 82 -14.18 -4.32 -2.86
CA ILE A 82 -15.43 -4.17 -2.10
C ILE A 82 -16.67 -4.64 -2.88
N SER A 83 -16.56 -4.73 -4.21
CA SER A 83 -17.53 -5.42 -5.07
C SER A 83 -16.87 -5.86 -6.36
N GLY A 84 -17.40 -6.90 -7.01
CA GLY A 84 -16.89 -7.41 -8.29
C GLY A 84 -16.50 -8.89 -8.22
N PRO A 85 -15.50 -9.34 -9.00
CA PRO A 85 -15.15 -10.74 -9.11
C PRO A 85 -14.57 -11.31 -7.81
N THR A 86 -14.84 -12.58 -7.53
CA THR A 86 -14.31 -13.31 -6.37
C THR A 86 -12.89 -13.86 -6.59
N SER A 87 -12.40 -13.81 -7.83
CA SER A 87 -11.05 -14.20 -8.21
C SER A 87 -10.46 -13.23 -9.22
N ILE A 88 -9.16 -12.95 -9.09
CA ILE A 88 -8.39 -12.13 -10.01
C ILE A 88 -7.14 -12.88 -10.45
N VAL A 89 -6.76 -12.70 -11.72
CA VAL A 89 -5.47 -13.16 -12.22
C VAL A 89 -4.55 -11.95 -12.29
N ILE A 90 -3.42 -12.01 -11.60
CA ILE A 90 -2.41 -10.95 -11.61
C ILE A 90 -1.26 -11.40 -12.51
N GLU A 91 -1.10 -10.74 -13.65
CA GLU A 91 0.04 -10.92 -14.52
C GLU A 91 1.13 -9.91 -14.13
N LYS A 92 2.23 -10.40 -13.54
CA LYS A 92 3.38 -9.55 -13.23
C LYS A 92 4.10 -9.19 -14.52
N VAL A 93 4.02 -7.92 -14.93
CA VAL A 93 4.81 -7.39 -16.04
C VAL A 93 6.06 -6.73 -15.48
N GLU A 94 7.21 -7.37 -15.65
CA GLU A 94 8.51 -6.74 -15.35
C GLU A 94 8.84 -5.74 -16.45
N LYS A 95 8.70 -4.44 -16.15
CA LYS A 95 9.25 -3.40 -17.02
C LYS A 95 10.77 -3.51 -16.98
N ARG A 96 11.37 -4.10 -18.02
CA ARG A 96 12.80 -3.97 -18.26
C ARG A 96 13.08 -2.49 -18.51
N GLU A 97 13.87 -1.88 -17.64
CA GLU A 97 14.42 -0.55 -17.88
C GLU A 97 15.24 -0.62 -19.18
N SER A 98 14.84 0.11 -20.20
CA SER A 98 15.67 0.35 -21.39
C SER A 98 16.88 1.16 -20.93
N GLY A 99 18.00 0.46 -20.74
CA GLY A 99 19.17 0.96 -20.04
C GLY A 99 19.96 2.07 -20.75
N ASN A 100 20.83 2.68 -19.95
CA ASN A 100 22.16 3.08 -20.40
C ASN A 100 23.21 2.30 -19.60
N LYS A 101 24.30 1.93 -20.28
CA LYS A 101 25.08 0.69 -20.13
C LYS A 101 26.04 0.62 -18.93
N GLY A 102 26.22 -0.60 -18.39
CA GLY A 102 27.42 -1.04 -17.65
C GLY A 102 27.20 -2.33 -16.85
N GLN A 103 27.72 -3.48 -17.33
CA GLN A 103 27.63 -4.81 -16.72
C GLN A 103 28.94 -5.57 -17.08
N PRO A 104 29.44 -6.58 -16.34
CA PRO A 104 29.69 -6.74 -14.88
C PRO A 104 31.13 -7.34 -14.69
N PRO A 105 31.55 -8.18 -13.70
CA PRO A 105 30.90 -9.36 -13.06
C PRO A 105 30.96 -9.30 -11.51
N GLY A 106 30.37 -10.16 -10.68
CA GLY A 106 29.60 -11.39 -10.81
C GLY A 106 29.29 -11.88 -9.38
N GLY A 107 28.22 -12.63 -9.19
CA GLY A 107 27.88 -13.22 -7.89
C GLY A 107 26.50 -13.86 -7.92
N LYS A 108 26.46 -15.20 -7.95
CA LYS A 108 25.22 -15.96 -7.79
C LYS A 108 24.75 -15.80 -6.34
N GLN A 109 23.59 -15.19 -6.11
CA GLN A 109 22.87 -15.36 -4.84
C GLN A 109 21.56 -16.12 -5.08
N SER A 110 21.47 -17.27 -4.42
CA SER A 110 20.27 -18.06 -4.24
C SER A 110 19.41 -17.35 -3.19
N VAL A 111 18.19 -16.92 -3.55
CA VAL A 111 17.19 -16.44 -2.59
C VAL A 111 16.19 -17.57 -2.37
N ARG A 112 16.13 -18.07 -1.12
CA ARG A 112 15.12 -19.03 -0.66
C ARG A 112 13.78 -18.31 -0.46
N PRO A 113 12.65 -18.94 -0.82
CA PRO A 113 11.34 -18.32 -0.65
C PRO A 113 10.77 -18.68 0.74
N ASP A 114 11.11 -17.90 1.77
CA ASP A 114 10.37 -17.96 3.03
C ASP A 114 9.33 -16.84 3.04
N PHE A 115 8.35 -17.01 2.16
CA PHE A 115 7.06 -16.33 2.24
C PHE A 115 6.33 -16.95 3.43
N PHE A 116 6.25 -16.22 4.54
CA PHE A 116 5.50 -16.63 5.73
C PHE A 116 4.02 -16.82 5.37
N LEU A 117 3.65 -18.06 5.07
CA LEU A 117 2.38 -18.64 5.47
C LEU A 117 2.62 -19.32 6.82
N LYS A 118 2.11 -18.73 7.90
CA LYS A 118 1.73 -19.50 9.08
C LYS A 118 0.40 -18.95 9.59
N ASN A 119 -0.60 -19.81 9.42
CA ASN A 119 -1.75 -20.12 10.28
C ASN A 119 -2.19 -19.06 11.28
#